data_AF-A0ABD3BNH8-F1
#
_entry.id   AF-A0ABD3BNH8-F1
#
_cell.length_a   1.000
_cell.length_b   1.000
_cell.length_c   1.000
_cell.angle_alpha   90.00
_cell.angle_beta   90.00
_cell.angle_gamma   90.00
#
_symmetry.space_group_name_H-M   'P 1'
#
loop_
_entity.id
_entity.type
_entity.pdbx_description
1 polymer ?
#
loop_
_entity_poly.entity_id
_entity_poly.type
_entity_poly.pdbx_seq_one_letter_code
_entity_poly.pdbx_strand_id
1 'polypeptide(L)'
;MASHQHWGNDKELDDVYHLFALKEAHYLSIKTLTEYMKEDGRKYWVYGKIVRLETGNQFWYLSCLWCAREVEVVNGQKICFHCGYNTRDNIYRYKLEVIVVDDTGSMKLTLSDGASTRLIGQETEDVIALQGFSVKRLPNYIEEEIVGRHALFEVINTEQNSVLRRYNASRLNVDVDVLYEFRHKYLHEEEEEWWEDDWEEEVEEGSGESGVEDE
;
A
#
# COMPACT_ATOMS: atom_id res chain seq x y z
N MET A 1 -9.81 31.38 -18.85
CA MET A 1 -9.28 31.56 -17.49
C MET A 1 -9.88 30.43 -16.65
N ALA A 2 -9.18 29.30 -16.56
CA ALA A 2 -9.62 28.15 -15.78
C ALA A 2 -9.23 28.38 -14.31
N SER A 3 -10.20 28.32 -13.40
CA SER A 3 -9.92 28.43 -11.97
C SER A 3 -9.17 27.18 -11.52
N HIS A 4 -7.93 27.35 -11.10
CA HIS A 4 -7.28 26.44 -10.17
C HIS A 4 -8.15 26.37 -8.91
N GLN A 5 -8.85 25.26 -8.72
CA GLN A 5 -9.40 24.94 -7.41
C GLN A 5 -8.24 24.52 -6.51
N HIS A 6 -8.17 25.23 -5.40
CA HIS A 6 -7.17 25.17 -4.35
C HIS A 6 -7.34 23.84 -3.60
N TRP A 7 -6.34 22.95 -3.66
CA TRP A 7 -6.26 21.74 -2.84
C TRP A 7 -5.85 22.12 -1.42
N GLY A 8 -6.81 22.64 -0.66
CA GLY A 8 -6.71 22.75 0.79
C GLY A 8 -7.46 21.60 1.45
N ASN A 9 -6.81 20.94 2.43
CA ASN A 9 -7.36 20.00 3.42
C ASN A 9 -7.29 18.47 3.20
N ASP A 10 -6.31 17.92 2.49
CA ASP A 10 -6.09 16.46 2.54
C ASP A 10 -5.67 15.96 3.94
N LYS A 11 -4.92 16.77 4.70
CA LYS A 11 -4.46 16.40 6.06
C LYS A 11 -5.60 16.30 7.09
N GLU A 12 -6.56 17.23 7.07
CA GLU A 12 -7.74 17.15 7.97
C GLU A 12 -8.66 15.98 7.60
N LEU A 13 -8.76 15.63 6.31
CA LEU A 13 -9.51 14.44 5.87
C LEU A 13 -8.83 13.16 6.35
N ASP A 14 -7.50 13.07 6.24
CA ASP A 14 -6.74 11.94 6.75
C ASP A 14 -6.81 11.81 8.27
N ASP A 15 -6.83 12.91 9.04
CA ASP A 15 -7.07 12.93 10.50
C ASP A 15 -8.49 12.47 10.88
N VAL A 16 -9.50 12.82 10.08
CA VAL A 16 -10.89 12.32 10.27
C VAL A 16 -10.97 10.83 9.93
N TYR A 17 -10.27 10.36 8.90
CA TYR A 17 -10.14 8.93 8.60
C TYR A 17 -9.36 8.18 9.69
N HIS A 18 -8.34 8.81 10.29
CA HIS A 18 -7.55 8.33 11.43
C HIS A 18 -8.45 7.88 12.58
N LEU A 19 -9.36 8.76 13.01
CA LEU A 19 -10.30 8.50 14.09
C LEU A 19 -11.46 7.60 13.70
N PHE A 20 -11.94 7.67 12.45
CA PHE A 20 -13.08 6.88 11.98
C PHE A 20 -12.71 5.42 11.73
N ALA A 21 -11.52 5.16 11.15
CA ALA A 21 -10.99 3.81 10.99
C ALA A 21 -10.81 3.13 12.35
N LEU A 22 -10.28 3.82 13.37
CA LEU A 22 -10.06 3.17 14.66
C LEU A 22 -11.34 3.02 15.52
N LYS A 23 -12.35 3.89 15.36
CA LYS A 23 -13.58 3.85 16.20
C LYS A 23 -14.71 2.98 15.65
N GLU A 24 -14.84 2.80 14.34
CA GLU A 24 -15.93 2.02 13.73
C GLU A 24 -15.47 0.86 12.83
N ALA A 25 -14.16 0.63 12.66
CA ALA A 25 -13.70 -0.50 11.85
C ALA A 25 -14.02 -1.84 12.49
N HIS A 26 -14.72 -2.67 11.73
CA HIS A 26 -14.70 -4.11 11.91
C HIS A 26 -13.35 -4.62 11.39
N TYR A 27 -12.34 -4.59 12.27
CA TYR A 27 -11.05 -5.23 12.03
C TYR A 27 -11.20 -6.75 12.05
N LEU A 28 -10.57 -7.42 11.07
CA LEU A 28 -10.51 -8.87 11.01
C LEU A 28 -9.10 -9.31 10.58
N SER A 29 -8.67 -10.46 11.11
CA SER A 29 -7.56 -11.19 10.53
C SER A 29 -7.92 -11.73 9.14
N ILE A 30 -6.91 -11.96 8.32
CA ILE A 30 -7.03 -12.51 6.96
C ILE A 30 -7.81 -13.82 6.98
N LYS A 31 -7.48 -14.74 7.90
CA LYS A 31 -8.19 -16.01 8.02
C LYS A 31 -9.67 -15.79 8.31
N THR A 32 -10.00 -14.87 9.22
CA THR A 32 -11.38 -14.59 9.57
C THR A 32 -12.17 -14.07 8.38
N LEU A 33 -11.59 -13.10 7.67
CA LEU A 33 -12.19 -12.53 6.47
C LEU A 33 -12.41 -13.58 5.38
N THR A 34 -11.38 -14.41 5.12
CA THR A 34 -11.37 -15.34 3.99
C THR A 34 -12.18 -16.61 4.24
N GLU A 35 -12.29 -17.09 5.48
CA GLU A 35 -12.97 -18.34 5.81
C GLU A 35 -14.40 -18.14 6.36
N TYR A 36 -14.65 -17.07 7.11
CA TYR A 36 -15.88 -16.94 7.90
C TYR A 36 -16.81 -15.83 7.42
N MET A 37 -16.30 -14.78 6.77
CA MET A 37 -17.14 -13.68 6.31
C MET A 37 -17.79 -14.00 4.97
N LYS A 38 -19.12 -14.14 4.99
CA LYS A 38 -19.93 -14.47 3.80
C LYS A 38 -20.86 -13.34 3.37
N GLU A 39 -20.82 -12.22 4.07
CA GLU A 39 -21.65 -11.05 3.75
C GLU A 39 -21.10 -10.35 2.51
N ASP A 40 -21.86 -10.40 1.42
CA ASP A 40 -21.56 -9.76 0.15
C ASP A 40 -21.69 -8.23 0.25
N GLY A 41 -20.71 -7.52 -0.30
CA GLY A 41 -20.64 -6.06 -0.31
C GLY A 41 -20.18 -5.41 1.00
N ARG A 42 -19.96 -6.17 2.08
CA ARG A 42 -19.53 -5.59 3.36
C ARG A 42 -18.04 -5.27 3.37
N LYS A 43 -17.68 -4.18 4.05
CA LYS A 43 -16.31 -3.70 4.18
C LYS A 43 -15.70 -4.07 5.52
N TYR A 44 -14.44 -4.44 5.51
CA TYR A 44 -13.63 -4.78 6.69
C TYR A 44 -12.26 -4.15 6.60
N TRP A 45 -11.63 -3.94 7.75
CA TRP A 45 -10.24 -3.52 7.79
C TRP A 45 -9.35 -4.72 8.10
N VAL A 46 -8.26 -4.86 7.33
CA VAL A 46 -7.25 -5.90 7.50
C VAL A 46 -5.91 -5.21 7.68
N TYR A 47 -5.19 -5.55 8.74
CA TYR A 47 -3.81 -5.15 8.96
C TYR A 47 -2.91 -6.24 8.38
N GLY A 48 -1.86 -5.85 7.68
CA GLY A 48 -0.89 -6.83 7.23
C GLY A 48 0.32 -6.23 6.56
N LYS A 49 1.32 -7.09 6.37
CA LYS A 49 2.59 -6.78 5.71
C LYS A 49 2.51 -7.11 4.22
N ILE A 50 2.91 -6.18 3.37
CA ILE A 50 3.07 -6.46 1.94
C ILE A 50 4.35 -7.26 1.75
N VAL A 51 4.24 -8.50 1.28
CA VAL A 51 5.42 -9.38 1.08
C VAL A 51 5.84 -9.51 -0.38
N ARG A 52 4.94 -9.18 -1.32
CA ARG A 52 5.21 -9.30 -2.75
C ARG A 52 4.25 -8.45 -3.57
N LEU A 53 4.75 -7.87 -4.66
CA LEU A 53 3.94 -7.37 -5.77
C LEU A 53 3.70 -8.49 -6.79
N GLU A 54 2.44 -8.70 -7.16
CA GLU A 54 2.01 -9.61 -8.23
C GLU A 54 1.35 -8.86 -9.39
N THR A 55 1.61 -7.56 -9.48
CA THR A 55 1.22 -6.74 -10.61
C THR A 55 1.67 -7.44 -11.90
N GLY A 56 0.71 -7.82 -12.74
CA GLY A 56 0.93 -8.66 -13.91
C GLY A 56 1.76 -7.95 -15.00
N ASN A 57 1.31 -8.06 -16.25
CA ASN A 57 2.09 -7.53 -17.37
C ASN A 57 2.20 -6.00 -17.41
N GLN A 58 1.39 -5.27 -16.63
CA GLN A 58 1.33 -3.81 -16.66
C GLN A 58 0.85 -3.24 -15.32
N PHE A 59 1.58 -2.27 -14.75
CA PHE A 59 1.24 -1.62 -13.46
C PHE A 59 0.19 -0.52 -13.56
N TRP A 60 -0.26 -0.20 -14.77
CA TRP A 60 -1.25 0.84 -15.03
C TRP A 60 -2.20 0.40 -16.13
N TYR A 61 -3.35 1.05 -16.20
CA TYR A 61 -4.28 0.93 -17.31
C TYR A 61 -4.82 2.31 -17.68
N LEU A 62 -5.20 2.46 -18.95
CA LEU A 62 -5.90 3.66 -19.39
C LEU A 62 -7.37 3.52 -19.00
N SER A 63 -7.92 4.54 -18.34
CA SER A 63 -9.28 4.51 -17.81
C SER A 63 -10.10 5.68 -18.34
N CYS A 64 -11.42 5.50 -18.39
CA CYS A 64 -12.36 6.58 -18.62
C CYS A 64 -12.38 7.49 -17.39
N LEU A 65 -12.21 8.79 -17.58
CA LEU A 65 -12.20 9.76 -16.48
C LEU A 65 -13.50 9.70 -15.65
N TRP A 66 -14.63 9.44 -16.30
CA TRP A 66 -15.97 9.54 -15.71
C TRP A 66 -16.44 8.28 -14.98
N CYS A 67 -16.08 7.08 -15.47
CA CYS A 67 -16.57 5.82 -14.91
C CYS A 67 -15.46 4.89 -14.39
N ALA A 68 -14.20 5.32 -14.48
CA ALA A 68 -13.00 4.60 -14.04
C ALA A 68 -12.75 3.21 -14.68
N ARG A 69 -13.60 2.80 -15.64
CA ARG A 69 -13.42 1.54 -16.38
C ARG A 69 -12.31 1.66 -17.41
N GLU A 70 -11.67 0.52 -17.66
CA GLU A 70 -10.61 0.39 -18.66
C GLU A 70 -11.09 0.79 -20.06
N VAL A 71 -10.22 1.48 -20.78
CA VAL A 71 -10.46 2.03 -22.11
C VAL A 71 -9.63 1.26 -23.12
N GLU A 72 -10.27 0.88 -24.22
CA GLU A 72 -9.60 0.17 -25.31
C GLU A 72 -9.13 1.12 -26.40
N VAL A 73 -8.07 0.75 -27.12
CA VAL A 73 -7.59 1.50 -28.28
C VAL A 73 -8.02 0.76 -29.55
N VAL A 74 -8.99 1.31 -30.27
CA VAL A 74 -9.52 0.77 -31.52
C VAL A 74 -9.22 1.75 -32.64
N ASN A 75 -8.46 1.32 -33.66
CA ASN A 75 -8.05 2.17 -34.78
C ASN A 75 -7.39 3.50 -34.35
N GLY A 76 -6.59 3.47 -33.28
CA GLY A 76 -5.94 4.64 -32.71
C GLY A 76 -6.85 5.55 -31.86
N GLN A 77 -8.13 5.20 -31.71
CA GLN A 77 -9.07 5.93 -30.86
C GLN A 77 -9.24 5.23 -29.52
N LYS A 78 -9.18 6.02 -28.44
CA LYS A 78 -9.45 5.57 -27.07
C LYS A 78 -10.97 5.49 -26.88
N ILE A 79 -11.52 4.31 -26.63
CA ILE A 79 -12.97 4.08 -26.54
C ILE A 79 -13.31 3.45 -25.19
N CYS A 80 -14.16 4.13 -24.42
CA CYS A 80 -14.87 3.52 -23.31
C CYS A 80 -16.17 2.88 -23.81
N PHE A 81 -16.22 1.55 -23.83
CA PHE A 81 -17.42 0.80 -24.24
C PHE A 81 -18.56 0.85 -23.23
N HIS A 82 -18.27 1.16 -21.97
CA HIS A 82 -19.30 1.25 -20.93
C HIS A 82 -20.14 2.54 -21.03
N CYS A 83 -19.48 3.68 -21.26
CA CYS A 83 -20.17 4.97 -21.37
C CYS A 83 -20.64 5.30 -22.79
N GLY A 84 -20.35 4.44 -23.76
CA GLY A 84 -20.76 4.65 -25.15
C GLY A 84 -19.98 5.76 -25.84
N TYR A 85 -18.64 5.63 -25.93
CA TYR A 85 -17.76 6.42 -26.82
C TYR A 85 -17.30 7.82 -26.33
N ASN A 86 -16.97 8.01 -25.05
CA ASN A 86 -16.09 9.15 -24.71
C ASN A 86 -14.68 8.85 -25.26
N THR A 87 -14.19 9.72 -26.14
CA THR A 87 -12.90 9.57 -26.84
C THR A 87 -11.82 10.53 -26.36
N ARG A 88 -12.15 11.47 -25.46
CA ARG A 88 -11.25 12.58 -25.10
C ARG A 88 -10.80 12.56 -23.65
N ASP A 89 -11.65 12.11 -22.72
CA ASP A 89 -11.34 12.18 -21.28
C ASP A 89 -10.88 10.82 -20.76
N ASN A 90 -9.57 10.59 -20.84
CA ASN A 90 -8.94 9.37 -20.34
C ASN A 90 -7.78 9.71 -19.42
N ILE A 91 -7.63 8.94 -18.35
CA ILE A 91 -6.59 9.11 -17.34
C ILE A 91 -5.92 7.76 -17.06
N TYR A 92 -4.61 7.77 -16.83
CA TYR A 92 -3.90 6.56 -16.41
C TYR A 92 -4.16 6.30 -14.93
N ARG A 93 -4.43 5.04 -14.59
CA ARG A 93 -4.66 4.60 -13.22
C ARG A 93 -3.79 3.41 -12.88
N TYR A 94 -3.40 3.31 -11.62
CA TYR A 94 -2.66 2.17 -11.11
C TYR A 94 -3.48 0.88 -11.20
N LYS A 95 -2.79 -0.22 -11.47
CA LYS A 95 -3.30 -1.59 -11.47
C LYS A 95 -2.36 -2.46 -10.64
N LEU A 96 -2.28 -2.20 -9.35
CA LEU A 96 -1.39 -2.93 -8.45
C LEU A 96 -2.09 -4.14 -7.85
N GLU A 97 -1.38 -5.27 -7.87
CA GLU A 97 -1.76 -6.46 -7.12
C GLU A 97 -0.67 -6.75 -6.08
N VAL A 98 -1.04 -6.91 -4.82
CA VAL A 98 -0.12 -7.20 -3.72
C VAL A 98 -0.52 -8.49 -3.00
N ILE A 99 0.47 -9.22 -2.48
CA ILE A 99 0.27 -10.27 -1.50
C ILE A 99 0.54 -9.67 -0.12
N VAL A 100 -0.47 -9.77 0.74
CA VAL A 100 -0.44 -9.29 2.12
C VAL A 100 -0.51 -10.49 3.05
N VAL A 101 0.27 -10.46 4.13
CA VAL A 101 0.26 -11.48 5.18
C VAL A 101 -0.02 -10.86 6.54
N ASP A 102 -0.67 -11.64 7.39
CA ASP A 102 -0.75 -11.45 8.83
C ASP A 102 -0.32 -12.75 9.52
N ASP A 103 -0.50 -12.84 10.84
CA ASP A 103 -0.22 -14.04 11.64
C ASP A 103 -1.12 -15.24 11.30
N THR A 104 -2.29 -14.99 10.68
CA THR A 104 -3.30 -16.00 10.40
C THR A 104 -3.28 -16.54 8.98
N GLY A 105 -2.68 -15.81 8.02
CA GLY A 105 -2.63 -16.26 6.63
C GLY A 105 -2.11 -15.22 5.65
N SER A 106 -2.49 -15.41 4.39
CA SER A 106 -2.13 -14.51 3.29
C SER A 106 -3.32 -14.27 2.37
N MET A 107 -3.35 -13.10 1.75
CA MET A 107 -4.36 -12.77 0.76
C MET A 107 -3.79 -11.95 -0.39
N LYS A 108 -4.43 -12.06 -1.55
CA LYS A 108 -4.14 -11.24 -2.71
C LYS A 108 -5.11 -10.06 -2.78
N LEU A 109 -4.57 -8.84 -2.78
CA LEU A 109 -5.33 -7.61 -2.92
C LEU A 109 -5.05 -6.95 -4.27
N THR A 110 -6.11 -6.54 -4.96
CA THR A 110 -6.03 -5.53 -6.02
C THR A 110 -6.26 -4.17 -5.36
N LEU A 111 -5.29 -3.27 -5.48
CA LEU A 111 -5.41 -1.93 -4.93
C LEU A 111 -6.11 -1.02 -5.93
N SER A 112 -7.04 -0.20 -5.44
CA SER A 112 -7.61 0.88 -6.24
C SER A 112 -6.53 1.89 -6.63
N ASP A 113 -6.81 2.72 -7.63
CA ASP A 113 -5.93 3.82 -8.03
C ASP A 113 -5.56 4.73 -6.85
N GLY A 114 -6.55 5.22 -6.11
CA GLY A 114 -6.32 6.06 -4.93
C GLY A 114 -5.59 5.36 -3.78
N ALA A 115 -5.84 4.06 -3.57
CA ALA A 115 -5.07 3.28 -2.59
C ALA A 115 -3.60 3.14 -3.03
N SER A 116 -3.37 2.89 -4.32
CA SER A 116 -2.04 2.76 -4.90
C SER A 116 -1.26 4.08 -4.85
N THR A 117 -1.89 5.20 -5.20
CA THR A 117 -1.29 6.54 -5.09
C THR A 117 -0.89 6.84 -3.64
N ARG A 118 -1.72 6.50 -2.65
CA ARG A 118 -1.38 6.69 -1.22
C ARG A 118 -0.21 5.81 -0.78
N LEU A 119 -0.14 4.57 -1.27
CA LEU A 119 0.94 3.65 -0.93
C LEU A 119 2.28 4.08 -1.56
N ILE A 120 2.24 4.57 -2.80
CA ILE A 120 3.42 5.00 -3.57
C ILE A 120 3.86 6.42 -3.21
N GLY A 121 2.91 7.31 -2.89
CA GLY A 121 3.15 8.74 -2.72
C GLY A 121 3.32 9.50 -4.04
N GLN A 122 3.01 8.90 -5.20
CA GLN A 122 3.11 9.53 -6.52
C GLN A 122 1.92 9.16 -7.40
N GLU A 123 1.46 10.11 -8.21
CA GLU A 123 0.39 9.88 -9.18
C GLU A 123 0.84 8.96 -10.32
N THR A 124 -0.10 8.16 -10.84
CA THR A 124 0.20 7.21 -11.93
C THR A 124 0.83 7.92 -13.14
N GLU A 125 0.34 9.11 -13.49
CA GLU A 125 0.81 9.87 -14.64
C GLU A 125 2.26 10.33 -14.48
N ASP A 126 2.66 10.70 -13.26
CA ASP A 126 4.03 11.15 -12.97
C ASP A 126 5.01 9.98 -13.11
N VAL A 127 4.66 8.81 -12.56
CA VAL A 127 5.49 7.60 -12.69
C VAL A 127 5.62 7.18 -14.15
N ILE A 128 4.53 7.23 -14.92
CA ILE A 128 4.56 6.92 -16.36
C ILE A 128 5.38 7.96 -17.13
N ALA A 129 5.27 9.24 -16.82
CA ALA A 129 6.01 10.30 -17.50
C ALA A 129 7.53 10.17 -17.31
N LEU A 130 7.97 9.74 -16.13
CA LEU A 130 9.38 9.51 -15.83
C LEU A 130 9.97 8.27 -16.53
N GLN A 131 9.18 7.20 -16.69
CA GLN A 131 9.64 5.96 -17.32
C GLN A 131 9.39 5.86 -18.83
N GLY A 132 8.38 6.57 -19.32
CA GLY A 132 7.83 6.44 -20.66
C GLY A 132 6.79 5.31 -20.78
N PHE A 133 5.77 5.55 -21.61
CA PHE A 133 4.60 4.67 -21.81
C PHE A 133 4.90 3.23 -22.28
N SER A 134 6.13 2.94 -22.71
CA SER A 134 6.53 1.58 -23.11
C SER A 134 6.93 0.70 -21.93
N VAL A 135 7.23 1.30 -20.78
CA VAL A 135 7.60 0.58 -19.56
C VAL A 135 6.33 0.11 -18.86
N LYS A 136 6.19 -1.21 -18.76
CA LYS A 136 5.01 -1.85 -18.19
C LYS A 136 5.23 -2.36 -16.77
N ARG A 137 6.48 -2.56 -16.34
CA ARG A 137 6.80 -2.96 -14.97
C ARG A 137 6.91 -1.73 -14.08
N LEU A 138 6.48 -1.87 -12.83
CA LEU A 138 6.67 -0.84 -11.83
C LEU A 138 8.18 -0.57 -11.67
N PRO A 139 8.63 0.69 -11.47
CA PRO A 139 10.03 0.95 -11.18
C PRO A 139 10.51 0.17 -9.94
N ASN A 140 11.72 -0.39 -10.01
CA ASN A 140 12.29 -1.15 -8.89
C ASN A 140 12.36 -0.33 -7.59
N TYR A 141 12.70 0.96 -7.67
CA TYR A 141 12.78 1.80 -6.47
C TYR A 141 11.42 1.92 -5.75
N ILE A 142 10.31 1.94 -6.51
CA ILE A 142 8.97 1.94 -5.92
C ILE A 142 8.65 0.55 -5.34
N GLU A 143 8.98 -0.52 -6.06
CA GLU A 143 8.75 -1.88 -5.59
C GLU A 143 9.52 -2.18 -4.28
N GLU A 144 10.79 -1.79 -4.22
CA GLU A 144 11.66 -1.92 -3.04
C GLU A 144 11.13 -1.11 -1.85
N GLU A 145 10.54 0.07 -2.10
CA GLU A 145 9.92 0.87 -1.06
C GLU A 145 8.62 0.27 -0.52
N ILE A 146 7.83 -0.39 -1.36
CA ILE A 146 6.52 -0.96 -0.97
C ILE A 146 6.68 -2.28 -0.22
N VAL A 147 7.54 -3.17 -0.71
CA VAL A 147 7.70 -4.51 -0.14
C VAL A 147 8.28 -4.40 1.27
N GLY A 148 7.60 -5.03 2.22
CA GLY A 148 7.95 -4.98 3.63
C GLY A 148 7.16 -3.96 4.44
N ARG A 149 6.45 -3.01 3.80
CA ARG A 149 5.58 -2.06 4.51
C ARG A 149 4.36 -2.76 5.09
N HIS A 150 3.95 -2.28 6.27
CA HIS A 150 2.67 -2.61 6.87
C HIS A 150 1.62 -1.57 6.46
N ALA A 151 0.37 -1.99 6.39
CA ALA A 151 -0.75 -1.09 6.15
C ALA A 151 -2.05 -1.68 6.70
N LEU A 152 -3.02 -0.79 6.93
CA LEU A 152 -4.42 -1.14 7.13
C LEU A 152 -5.14 -1.02 5.79
N PHE A 153 -5.81 -2.08 5.34
CA PHE A 153 -6.54 -2.16 4.07
C PHE A 153 -8.04 -2.23 4.31
N GLU A 154 -8.81 -1.31 3.71
CA GLU A 154 -10.28 -1.41 3.66
C GLU A 154 -10.65 -2.37 2.51
N VAL A 155 -10.97 -3.60 2.87
CA VAL A 155 -11.29 -4.68 1.94
C VAL A 155 -12.80 -4.82 1.81
N ILE A 156 -13.30 -4.83 0.58
CA ILE A 156 -14.70 -5.16 0.29
C ILE A 156 -14.78 -6.67 0.09
N ASN A 157 -15.60 -7.35 0.88
CA ASN A 157 -15.89 -8.76 0.71
C ASN A 157 -17.04 -8.93 -0.28
N THR A 158 -16.81 -9.67 -1.35
CA THR A 158 -17.82 -10.02 -2.35
C THR A 158 -17.78 -11.53 -2.60
N GLU A 159 -18.89 -12.12 -3.04
CA GLU A 159 -18.95 -13.57 -3.35
C GLU A 159 -17.85 -14.01 -4.33
N GLN A 160 -17.49 -13.14 -5.29
CA GLN A 160 -16.42 -13.41 -6.25
C GLN A 160 -15.03 -13.47 -5.59
N ASN A 161 -14.82 -12.75 -4.48
CA ASN A 161 -13.51 -12.72 -3.83
C ASN A 161 -13.17 -14.07 -3.22
N SER A 162 -14.12 -14.73 -2.54
CA SER A 162 -13.90 -16.03 -1.90
C SER A 162 -13.66 -17.14 -2.93
N VAL A 163 -14.31 -17.06 -4.10
CA VAL A 163 -14.11 -18.03 -5.20
C VAL A 163 -12.74 -17.84 -5.87
N LEU A 164 -12.36 -16.59 -6.16
CA LEU A 164 -11.12 -16.27 -6.88
C LEU A 164 -9.90 -16.09 -5.97
N ARG A 165 -10.10 -16.11 -4.64
CA ARG A 165 -9.11 -15.74 -3.62
C ARG A 165 -8.41 -14.41 -3.91
N ARG A 166 -9.16 -13.46 -4.44
CA ARG A 166 -8.69 -12.12 -4.82
C ARG A 166 -9.66 -11.10 -4.29
N TYR A 167 -9.16 -10.15 -3.52
CA TYR A 167 -9.96 -9.13 -2.88
C TYR A 167 -9.61 -7.75 -3.43
N ASN A 168 -10.50 -6.78 -3.28
CA ASN A 168 -10.24 -5.40 -3.68
C ASN A 168 -10.10 -4.54 -2.43
N ALA A 169 -9.01 -3.77 -2.37
CA ALA A 169 -8.83 -2.75 -1.34
C ALA A 169 -9.16 -1.38 -1.93
N SER A 170 -10.24 -0.77 -1.46
CA SER A 170 -10.66 0.55 -1.94
C SER A 170 -9.87 1.68 -1.30
N ARG A 171 -9.43 1.49 -0.06
CA ARG A 171 -8.66 2.44 0.75
C ARG A 171 -7.58 1.71 1.51
N LEU A 172 -6.55 2.44 1.90
CA LEU A 172 -5.55 2.00 2.85
C LEU A 172 -5.06 3.14 3.72
N ASN A 173 -4.44 2.78 4.84
CA ASN A 173 -3.71 3.67 5.73
C ASN A 173 -2.29 3.13 5.94
N VAL A 174 -1.30 3.97 5.72
CA VAL A 174 0.15 3.70 5.82
C VAL A 174 0.84 4.66 6.78
N ASP A 175 0.07 5.45 7.51
CA ASP A 175 0.59 6.39 8.49
C ASP A 175 1.21 5.62 9.66
N VAL A 176 2.46 5.91 9.97
CA VAL A 176 3.25 5.14 10.95
C VAL A 176 2.64 5.26 12.34
N ASP A 177 2.12 6.42 12.71
CA ASP A 177 1.52 6.66 14.02
C ASP A 177 0.19 5.89 14.15
N VAL A 178 -0.62 5.87 13.09
CA VAL A 178 -1.85 5.03 13.05
C VAL A 178 -1.53 3.57 13.22
N LEU A 179 -0.56 3.08 12.44
CA LEU A 179 -0.20 1.67 12.47
C LEU A 179 0.38 1.30 13.83
N TYR A 180 1.17 2.18 14.45
CA TYR A 180 1.67 2.00 15.80
C TYR A 180 0.53 1.90 16.82
N GLU A 181 -0.37 2.89 16.86
CA GLU A 181 -1.52 2.88 17.76
C GLU A 181 -2.41 1.65 17.54
N PHE A 182 -2.61 1.26 16.28
CA PHE A 182 -3.39 0.09 15.92
C PHE A 182 -2.78 -1.20 16.47
N ARG A 183 -1.48 -1.43 16.23
CA ARG A 183 -0.77 -2.64 16.69
C ARG A 183 -0.82 -2.74 18.22
N HIS A 184 -0.51 -1.64 18.91
CA HIS A 184 -0.50 -1.62 20.36
C HIS A 184 -1.90 -1.87 20.97
N LYS A 185 -2.94 -1.26 20.39
CA LYS A 185 -4.30 -1.35 20.92
C LYS A 185 -5.04 -2.64 20.57
N TYR A 186 -4.84 -3.19 19.38
CA TYR A 186 -5.65 -4.29 18.85
C TYR A 186 -4.88 -5.60 18.64
N LEU A 187 -3.55 -5.55 18.48
CA LEU A 187 -2.73 -6.75 18.28
C LEU A 187 -1.94 -7.14 19.55
N HIS A 188 -1.88 -6.26 20.55
CA HIS A 188 -1.12 -6.48 21.79
C HIS A 188 0.37 -6.79 21.53
N GLU A 189 0.95 -6.21 20.48
CA GLU A 189 2.39 -6.28 20.24
C GLU A 189 3.10 -5.26 21.14
N GLU A 190 3.95 -5.73 22.07
CA GLU A 190 4.80 -4.89 22.92
C GLU A 190 5.95 -4.27 22.10
N GLU A 191 6.47 -3.13 22.54
CA GLU A 191 7.62 -2.45 21.92
C GLU A 191 8.79 -3.43 21.79
N GLU A 192 9.23 -3.76 20.57
CA GLU A 192 10.62 -4.19 20.38
C GLU A 192 11.46 -2.94 20.70
N GLU A 193 11.86 -2.81 21.96
CA GLU A 193 12.89 -1.88 22.40
C GLU A 193 14.15 -2.20 21.58
N TRP A 194 14.43 -1.36 20.59
CA TRP A 194 15.72 -1.33 19.91
C TRP A 194 16.74 -0.82 20.92
N TRP A 195 17.25 -1.71 21.78
CA TRP A 195 18.35 -1.37 22.65
C TRP A 195 19.55 -0.97 21.79
N GLU A 196 20.02 0.26 21.98
CA GLU A 196 21.32 0.77 21.56
C GLU A 196 22.46 0.04 22.31
N ASP A 197 22.38 -1.28 22.48
CA ASP A 197 23.34 -2.09 23.21
C ASP A 197 24.33 -2.73 22.23
N ASP A 198 25.26 -1.93 21.67
CA ASP A 198 26.57 -2.47 21.26
C ASP A 198 27.69 -1.42 21.10
N TRP A 199 27.57 -0.23 21.71
CA TRP A 199 28.67 0.75 21.72
C TRP A 199 29.00 1.23 23.12
N GLU A 200 29.51 0.34 23.96
CA GLU A 200 30.43 0.72 25.04
C GLU A 200 31.66 -0.21 25.04
N GLU A 201 32.76 0.38 24.54
CA GLU A 201 34.17 0.23 24.95
C GLU A 201 34.60 -1.07 25.66
N GLU A 202 35.33 -1.94 24.95
CA GLU A 202 36.47 -2.63 25.57
C GLU A 202 37.74 -1.80 25.32
N VAL A 203 38.08 -1.01 26.34
CA VAL A 203 39.41 -0.44 26.56
C VAL A 203 40.42 -1.56 26.79
N GLU A 204 41.25 -1.86 25.80
CA GLU A 204 42.47 -2.66 26.03
C GLU A 204 43.50 -1.81 26.79
N GLU A 205 43.59 -2.04 28.11
CA GLU A 205 44.70 -1.59 28.95
C GLU A 205 46.00 -2.31 28.52
N GLY A 206 46.72 -1.70 27.58
CA GLY A 206 48.09 -2.06 27.25
C GLY A 206 49.05 -1.70 28.38
N SER A 207 49.25 -2.62 29.31
CA SER A 207 50.36 -2.57 30.28
C SER A 207 51.70 -2.75 29.55
N GLY A 208 52.46 -1.66 29.45
CA GLY A 208 53.75 -1.61 28.77
C GLY A 208 54.78 -0.83 29.58
N GLU A 209 55.18 -1.36 30.74
CA GLU A 209 56.40 -0.93 31.43
C GLU A 209 57.29 -2.16 31.70
N SER A 210 58.40 -2.24 30.96
CA SER A 210 59.59 -2.97 31.42
C SER A 210 60.81 -2.10 31.15
N GLY A 211 61.38 -1.57 32.24
CA GLY A 211 62.73 -1.03 32.25
C GLY A 211 63.76 -2.16 32.40
N VAL A 212 64.89 -2.05 31.69
CA VAL A 212 66.26 -1.84 32.23
C VAL A 212 66.55 -2.62 33.52
N GLU A 213 67.56 -3.49 33.71
CA GLU A 213 68.94 -3.70 33.22
C GLU A 213 69.30 -5.16 33.65
N ASP A 214 70.21 -5.89 32.99
CA ASP A 214 71.57 -6.12 33.52
C ASP A 214 72.44 -6.90 32.51
N GLU A 215 73.75 -6.59 32.58
CA GLU A 215 74.97 -7.13 31.91
C GLU A 215 75.52 -6.41 30.66
#